data_AF-A0A2V8QFD4-F1
#
_entry.id   AF-A0A2V8QFD4-F1
#
_cell.length_a   1.000
_cell.length_b   1.000
_cell.length_c   1.000
_cell.angle_alpha   90.00
_cell.angle_beta   90.00
_cell.angle_gamma   90.00
#
_symmetry.space_group_name_H-M   'P 1'
#
loop_
_entity.id
_entity.type
_entity.pdbx_description
1 polymer ?
#
loop_
_entity_poly.entity_id
_entity_poly.type
_entity_poly.pdbx_seq_one_letter_code
_entity_poly.pdbx_strand_id
1 'polypeptide(L)'
;MFRIKASYADQMELRTTLEKAREFFGELRNFADLMPGIEGIRKEAGGIMRWMVRAEVPVIGAVHATFTVEKTEDTPDRLEWSPARSEMKNYLRYAAAFEERGQKVLIKIVQHVELRRQHAKDLHRFAILVGEGAISSEMQKRVREMIKTFLERARVKLETEPAVESEGMLDSPA
;
A
#
# COMPACT_ATOMS: atom_id res chain seq x y z
N MET A 1 -19.75 -12.44 13.47
CA MET A 1 -19.31 -11.37 12.55
C MET A 1 -18.13 -11.91 11.77
N PHE A 2 -18.25 -11.96 10.45
CA PHE A 2 -17.31 -12.60 9.55
C PHE A 2 -16.13 -11.68 9.24
N ARG A 3 -14.90 -12.15 9.42
CA ARG A 3 -13.68 -11.32 9.26
C ARG A 3 -12.69 -12.00 8.36
N ILE A 4 -12.22 -11.27 7.36
CA ILE A 4 -11.16 -11.71 6.45
C ILE A 4 -9.96 -10.84 6.70
N LYS A 5 -8.82 -11.46 7.00
CA LYS A 5 -7.60 -10.73 7.33
C LYS A 5 -6.48 -11.12 6.39
N ALA A 6 -5.69 -10.14 6.00
CA ALA A 6 -4.43 -10.31 5.32
C ALA A 6 -3.43 -9.27 5.84
N SER A 7 -2.18 -9.68 5.97
CA SER A 7 -1.09 -8.84 6.43
C SER A 7 0.17 -9.10 5.61
N TYR A 8 0.90 -8.04 5.30
CA TYR A 8 2.18 -8.10 4.63
C TYR A 8 3.20 -7.36 5.47
N ALA A 9 4.39 -7.94 5.60
CA ALA A 9 5.54 -7.29 6.20
C ALA A 9 6.77 -7.75 5.41
N ASP A 10 7.53 -6.81 4.88
CA ASP A 10 8.77 -7.08 4.18
C ASP A 10 9.67 -5.84 4.16
N GLN A 11 10.89 -5.99 3.67
CA GLN A 11 11.82 -4.90 3.52
C GLN A 11 12.52 -4.94 2.17
N MET A 12 12.93 -3.78 1.67
CA MET A 12 13.72 -3.68 0.45
C MET A 12 14.78 -2.59 0.55
N GLU A 13 15.94 -2.86 -0.04
CA GLU A 13 16.94 -1.83 -0.31
C GLU A 13 16.74 -1.28 -1.71
N LEU A 14 16.89 0.04 -1.84
CA LEU A 14 16.85 0.80 -3.09
C LEU A 14 18.07 1.71 -3.20
N ARG A 15 18.65 1.82 -4.40
CA ARG A 15 19.68 2.81 -4.75
C ARG A 15 19.01 4.14 -5.10
N THR A 16 18.66 4.92 -4.08
CA THR A 16 17.99 6.21 -4.21
C THR A 16 18.26 7.05 -2.95
N THR A 17 17.77 8.29 -2.89
CA THR A 17 17.85 9.14 -1.70
C THR A 17 16.66 8.90 -0.76
N LEU A 18 16.83 9.18 0.53
CA LEU A 18 15.76 9.07 1.53
C LEU A 18 14.53 9.89 1.11
N GLU A 19 14.76 11.12 0.64
CA GLU A 19 13.72 12.04 0.18
C GLU A 19 12.91 11.47 -0.99
N LYS A 20 13.59 10.99 -2.06
CA LYS A 20 12.92 10.38 -3.21
C LYS A 20 12.11 9.15 -2.83
N ALA A 21 12.68 8.26 -2.00
CA ALA A 21 11.96 7.09 -1.51
C ALA A 21 10.72 7.50 -0.72
N ARG A 22 10.85 8.43 0.21
CA ARG A 22 9.76 8.88 1.06
C ARG A 22 8.65 9.57 0.28
N GLU A 23 8.99 10.45 -0.66
CA GLU A 23 8.03 11.08 -1.57
C GLU A 23 7.27 10.01 -2.36
N PHE A 24 7.99 9.06 -2.95
CA PHE A 24 7.41 7.98 -3.74
C PHE A 24 6.41 7.13 -2.94
N PHE A 25 6.82 6.64 -1.77
CA PHE A 25 6.01 5.77 -0.92
C PHE A 25 4.95 6.52 -0.11
N GLY A 26 4.99 7.86 -0.09
CA GLY A 26 3.98 8.75 0.49
C GLY A 26 2.93 9.22 -0.49
N GLU A 27 3.25 9.26 -1.79
CA GLU A 27 2.31 9.61 -2.85
C GLU A 27 1.40 8.42 -3.20
N LEU A 28 0.14 8.52 -2.76
CA LEU A 28 -0.83 7.45 -2.96
C LEU A 28 -1.11 7.15 -4.43
N ARG A 29 -0.96 8.13 -5.34
CA ARG A 29 -1.11 7.90 -6.78
C ARG A 29 -0.16 6.82 -7.29
N ASN A 30 1.06 6.72 -6.75
CA ASN A 30 1.99 5.65 -7.13
C ASN A 30 1.42 4.25 -6.83
N PHE A 31 0.60 4.10 -5.79
CA PHE A 31 -0.10 2.85 -5.51
C PHE A 31 -1.16 2.57 -6.57
N ALA A 32 -1.97 3.57 -6.93
CA ALA A 32 -2.97 3.41 -7.97
C ALA A 32 -2.36 3.05 -9.34
N ASP A 33 -1.20 3.64 -9.66
CA ASP A 33 -0.55 3.42 -10.96
C ASP A 33 0.19 2.08 -11.03
N LEU A 34 0.80 1.64 -9.91
CA LEU A 34 1.76 0.54 -9.92
C LEU A 34 1.26 -0.72 -9.21
N MET A 35 0.35 -0.62 -8.24
CA MET A 35 -0.16 -1.79 -7.53
C MET A 35 -1.33 -2.41 -8.30
N PRO A 36 -1.24 -3.68 -8.72
CA PRO A 36 -2.33 -4.32 -9.45
C PRO A 36 -3.57 -4.43 -8.56
N GLY A 37 -4.75 -4.20 -9.14
CA GLY A 37 -6.03 -4.30 -8.46
C GLY A 37 -6.46 -3.07 -7.68
N ILE A 38 -5.66 -2.00 -7.65
CA ILE A 38 -6.17 -0.68 -7.26
C ILE A 38 -6.83 -0.04 -8.48
N GLU A 39 -8.13 0.24 -8.38
CA GLU A 39 -8.89 0.90 -9.45
C GLU A 39 -8.74 2.43 -9.39
N GLY A 40 -8.45 2.95 -8.22
CA GLY A 40 -8.14 4.36 -8.04
C GLY A 40 -8.14 4.79 -6.58
N ILE A 41 -7.57 5.97 -6.35
CA ILE A 41 -7.54 6.61 -5.04
C ILE A 41 -8.09 8.02 -5.19
N ARG A 42 -9.11 8.36 -4.39
CA ARG A 42 -9.75 9.68 -4.41
C ARG A 42 -9.51 10.41 -3.10
N LYS A 43 -9.19 11.69 -3.19
CA LYS A 43 -9.11 12.59 -2.04
C LYS A 43 -10.51 13.06 -1.67
N GLU A 44 -10.84 13.00 -0.39
CA GLU A 44 -12.08 13.51 0.18
C GLU A 44 -11.79 14.70 1.11
N ALA A 45 -12.84 15.29 1.68
CA ALA A 45 -12.70 16.35 2.66
C ALA A 45 -11.95 15.85 3.91
N GLY A 46 -11.26 16.78 4.60
CA GLY A 46 -10.59 16.47 5.86
C GLY A 46 -9.32 15.61 5.75
N GLY A 47 -8.72 15.50 4.55
CA GLY A 47 -7.48 14.72 4.37
C GLY A 47 -7.70 13.21 4.28
N ILE A 48 -8.95 12.77 4.20
CA ILE A 48 -9.32 11.37 4.01
C ILE A 48 -9.05 10.97 2.55
N MET A 49 -8.54 9.75 2.37
CA MET A 49 -8.30 9.15 1.08
C MET A 49 -9.14 7.88 0.96
N ARG A 50 -9.84 7.74 -0.15
CA ARG A 50 -10.67 6.58 -0.48
C ARG A 50 -9.99 5.73 -1.53
N TRP A 51 -9.58 4.52 -1.13
CA TRP A 51 -8.96 3.54 -2.01
C TRP A 51 -10.03 2.57 -2.52
N MET A 52 -10.15 2.48 -3.84
CA MET A 52 -11.06 1.54 -4.51
C MET A 52 -10.21 0.39 -5.03
N VAL A 53 -10.52 -0.82 -4.57
CA VAL A 53 -9.75 -2.02 -4.84
C VAL A 53 -10.67 -3.07 -5.46
N ARG A 54 -10.22 -3.63 -6.58
CA ARG A 54 -10.80 -4.80 -7.22
C ARG A 54 -9.73 -5.87 -7.39
N ALA A 55 -9.95 -7.01 -6.74
CA ALA A 55 -9.08 -8.16 -6.88
C ALA A 55 -9.90 -9.41 -7.17
N GLU A 56 -9.42 -10.23 -8.10
CA GLU A 56 -9.87 -11.61 -8.22
C GLU A 56 -9.15 -12.43 -7.15
N VAL A 57 -9.92 -13.04 -6.25
CA VAL A 57 -9.37 -13.94 -5.24
C VAL A 57 -9.82 -15.36 -5.57
N PRO A 58 -8.90 -16.33 -5.72
CA PRO A 58 -9.27 -17.72 -5.97
C PRO A 58 -10.34 -18.21 -4.98
N VAL A 59 -11.27 -19.03 -5.45
CA VAL A 59 -12.38 -19.62 -4.66
C VAL A 59 -13.47 -18.63 -4.20
N ILE A 60 -13.12 -17.35 -4.01
CA ILE A 60 -14.06 -16.29 -3.58
C ILE A 60 -14.65 -15.54 -4.78
N GLY A 61 -13.87 -15.40 -5.86
CA GLY A 61 -14.21 -14.59 -7.02
C GLY A 61 -13.81 -13.12 -6.87
N ALA A 62 -14.49 -12.25 -7.60
CA ALA A 62 -14.23 -10.81 -7.60
C ALA A 62 -14.56 -10.18 -6.24
N VAL A 63 -13.56 -9.61 -5.59
CA VAL A 63 -13.72 -8.82 -4.37
C VAL A 63 -13.58 -7.35 -4.71
N HIS A 64 -14.64 -6.59 -4.45
CA HIS A 64 -14.64 -5.12 -4.53
C HIS A 64 -14.67 -4.56 -3.12
N ALA A 65 -13.67 -3.75 -2.79
CA ALA A 65 -13.55 -3.14 -1.48
C ALA A 65 -13.16 -1.68 -1.60
N THR A 66 -13.77 -0.88 -0.75
CA THR A 66 -13.42 0.53 -0.57
C THR A 66 -12.87 0.69 0.82
N PHE A 67 -11.66 1.26 0.93
CA PHE A 67 -11.02 1.58 2.20
C PHE A 67 -10.93 3.09 2.35
N THR A 68 -11.37 3.61 3.50
CA THR A 68 -11.17 5.01 3.86
C THR A 68 -10.04 5.12 4.85
N VAL A 69 -9.02 5.90 4.51
CA VAL A 69 -7.79 6.04 5.30
C VAL A 69 -7.45 7.51 5.51
N GLU A 70 -6.73 7.80 6.59
CA GLU A 70 -6.15 9.10 6.90
C GLU A 70 -4.66 8.94 7.21
N LYS A 71 -3.88 9.99 6.93
CA LYS A 71 -2.45 9.99 7.23
C LYS A 71 -2.27 10.21 8.73
N THR A 72 -1.80 9.21 9.44
CA THR A 72 -1.64 9.25 10.90
C THR A 72 -0.20 9.47 11.34
N GLU A 73 0.77 9.26 10.45
CA GLU A 73 2.19 9.55 10.71
C GLU A 73 2.85 10.09 9.44
N ASP A 74 3.63 11.15 9.61
CA ASP A 74 4.32 11.84 8.52
C ASP A 74 5.66 12.43 8.98
N THR A 75 6.56 11.56 9.44
CA THR A 75 7.89 11.93 9.93
C THR A 75 8.95 11.64 8.86
N PRO A 76 10.17 12.21 8.96
CA PRO A 76 11.24 11.93 8.00
C PRO A 76 11.58 10.45 7.84
N ASP A 77 11.45 9.67 8.92
CA ASP A 77 11.79 8.25 8.99
C ASP A 77 10.58 7.33 8.83
N ARG A 78 9.34 7.85 8.82
CA ARG A 78 8.14 7.01 8.77
C ARG A 78 6.91 7.70 8.16
N LEU A 79 6.15 6.88 7.43
CA LEU A 79 4.82 7.20 6.92
C LEU A 79 3.81 6.20 7.45
N GLU A 80 2.62 6.67 7.80
CA GLU A 80 1.50 5.80 8.10
C GLU A 80 0.18 6.36 7.58
N TRP A 81 -0.56 5.48 6.91
CA TRP A 81 -1.96 5.64 6.57
C TRP A 81 -2.76 4.59 7.33
N SER A 82 -3.72 5.03 8.13
CA SER A 82 -4.55 4.17 8.97
C SER A 82 -6.03 4.35 8.65
N PRO A 83 -6.91 3.39 9.03
CA PRO A 83 -8.34 3.52 8.79
C PRO A 83 -8.87 4.84 9.37
N ALA A 84 -9.65 5.57 8.57
CA ALA A 84 -10.30 6.79 9.04
C ALA A 84 -11.22 6.44 10.23
N ARG A 85 -11.40 7.37 11.17
CA ARG A 85 -12.22 7.12 12.38
C ARG A 85 -13.65 6.68 12.10
N SER A 86 -14.21 7.07 10.96
CA SER A 86 -15.55 6.70 10.51
C SER A 86 -15.64 5.32 9.85
N GLU A 87 -14.51 4.68 9.54
CA GLU A 87 -14.45 3.39 8.88
C GLU A 87 -14.77 2.25 9.85
N MET A 88 -15.77 1.45 9.52
CA MET A 88 -16.25 0.35 10.37
C MET A 88 -16.30 -1.00 9.65
N LYS A 89 -16.09 -1.02 8.33
CA LYS A 89 -16.31 -2.19 7.47
C LYS A 89 -15.03 -2.72 6.85
N ASN A 90 -14.16 -1.87 6.34
CA ASN A 90 -12.99 -2.28 5.58
C ASN A 90 -11.76 -1.53 6.07
N TYR A 91 -10.83 -2.21 6.73
CA TYR A 91 -9.67 -1.57 7.34
C TYR A 91 -8.46 -1.79 6.45
N LEU A 92 -7.78 -0.71 6.14
CA LEU A 92 -6.47 -0.70 5.52
C LEU A 92 -5.55 0.11 6.41
N ARG A 93 -4.45 -0.52 6.85
CA ARG A 93 -3.32 0.18 7.44
C ARG A 93 -2.11 -0.08 6.57
N TYR A 94 -1.39 0.97 6.21
CA TYR A 94 -0.13 0.91 5.50
C TYR A 94 0.88 1.78 6.24
N ALA A 95 2.05 1.22 6.51
CA ALA A 95 3.17 1.93 7.10
C ALA A 95 4.45 1.63 6.33
N ALA A 96 5.28 2.66 6.13
CA ALA A 96 6.61 2.54 5.59
C ALA A 96 7.60 3.26 6.49
N ALA A 97 8.65 2.58 6.92
CA ALA A 97 9.77 3.17 7.64
C ALA A 97 11.02 3.19 6.75
N PHE A 98 11.80 4.26 6.85
CA PHE A 98 12.93 4.56 5.97
C PHE A 98 14.20 4.66 6.80
N GLU A 99 15.27 4.01 6.33
CA GLU A 99 16.57 4.00 6.98
C GLU A 99 17.65 4.23 5.92
N GLU A 100 18.44 5.29 6.07
CA GLU A 100 19.55 5.60 5.16
C GLU A 100 20.72 4.64 5.41
N ARG A 101 21.31 4.13 4.33
CA ARG A 101 22.41 3.16 4.32
C ARG A 101 23.44 3.53 3.26
N GLY A 102 24.21 4.58 3.53
CA GLY A 102 25.17 5.12 2.56
C GLY A 102 24.44 5.60 1.31
N GLN A 103 24.77 5.05 0.14
CA GLN A 103 24.11 5.38 -1.14
C GLN A 103 22.79 4.62 -1.39
N LYS A 104 22.22 4.01 -0.35
CA LYS A 104 20.98 3.23 -0.43
C LYS A 104 20.01 3.66 0.67
N VAL A 105 18.74 3.32 0.48
CA VAL A 105 17.70 3.42 1.50
C VAL A 105 17.11 2.04 1.73
N LEU A 106 17.06 1.59 2.98
CA LEU A 106 16.26 0.45 3.40
C LEU A 106 14.85 0.94 3.74
N ILE A 107 13.85 0.28 3.15
CA ILE A 107 12.44 0.58 3.37
C ILE A 107 11.80 -0.65 3.99
N LYS A 108 11.18 -0.48 5.17
CA LYS A 108 10.42 -1.52 5.87
C LYS A 108 8.94 -1.23 5.69
N ILE A 109 8.21 -2.15 5.08
CA ILE A 109 6.81 -1.96 4.70
C ILE A 109 5.94 -2.93 5.47
N VAL A 110 4.88 -2.41 6.06
CA VAL A 110 3.85 -3.18 6.72
C VAL A 110 2.50 -2.76 6.17
N GLN A 111 1.68 -3.72 5.74
CA GLN A 111 0.32 -3.47 5.31
C GLN A 111 -0.63 -4.48 5.95
N HIS A 112 -1.72 -4.00 6.53
CA HIS A 112 -2.77 -4.85 7.08
C HIS A 112 -4.11 -4.49 6.44
N VAL A 113 -4.81 -5.52 5.97
CA VAL A 113 -6.14 -5.45 5.40
C VAL A 113 -7.09 -6.31 6.23
N GLU A 114 -8.24 -5.75 6.61
CA GLU A 114 -9.35 -6.49 7.22
C GLU A 114 -10.66 -6.14 6.51
N LEU A 115 -11.40 -7.15 6.05
CA LEU A 115 -12.77 -7.00 5.58
C LEU A 115 -13.73 -7.57 6.63
N ARG A 116 -14.66 -6.73 7.09
CA ARG A 116 -15.68 -7.09 8.08
C ARG A 116 -17.02 -7.21 7.41
N ARG A 117 -17.67 -8.35 7.56
CA ARG A 117 -19.01 -8.63 7.03
C ARG A 117 -19.92 -9.14 8.13
N GLN A 118 -21.21 -8.84 8.03
CA GLN A 118 -22.18 -9.36 9.00
C GLN A 118 -22.34 -10.87 8.78
N HIS A 119 -22.40 -11.28 7.52
CA HIS A 119 -22.52 -12.67 7.09
C HIS A 119 -21.49 -13.04 6.01
N ALA A 120 -21.04 -14.30 5.98
CA ALA A 120 -20.10 -14.78 4.97
C ALA A 120 -20.63 -14.60 3.53
N LYS A 121 -21.96 -14.75 3.34
CA LYS A 121 -22.64 -14.55 2.05
C LYS A 121 -22.46 -13.14 1.47
N ASP A 122 -22.15 -12.15 2.32
CA ASP A 122 -21.92 -10.76 1.90
C ASP A 122 -20.56 -10.61 1.18
N LEU A 123 -19.70 -11.63 1.25
CA LEU A 123 -18.49 -11.74 0.44
C LEU A 123 -18.76 -12.53 -0.84
N HIS A 124 -19.31 -13.74 -0.71
CA HIS A 124 -19.64 -14.62 -1.82
C HIS A 124 -20.70 -15.64 -1.40
N ARG A 125 -21.61 -16.03 -2.31
CA ARG A 125 -22.74 -16.95 -2.00
C ARG A 125 -22.28 -18.26 -1.35
N PHE A 126 -21.12 -18.79 -1.75
CA PHE A 126 -20.57 -20.04 -1.23
C PHE A 126 -19.53 -19.87 -0.11
N ALA A 127 -19.28 -18.65 0.35
CA ALA A 127 -18.28 -18.37 1.39
C ALA A 127 -18.54 -19.11 2.72
N ILE A 128 -19.81 -19.44 3.01
CA ILE A 128 -20.20 -20.25 4.18
C ILE A 128 -19.53 -21.63 4.15
N LEU A 129 -19.40 -22.24 2.96
CA LEU A 129 -18.87 -23.59 2.80
C LEU A 129 -17.33 -23.63 2.88
N VAL A 130 -16.68 -22.54 2.49
CA VAL A 130 -15.21 -22.42 2.43
C VAL A 130 -14.62 -22.06 3.80
N GLY A 131 -15.36 -21.27 4.60
CA GLY A 131 -14.97 -20.86 5.95
C GLY A 131 -13.99 -19.66 5.98
N GLU A 132 -14.00 -18.93 7.11
CA GLU A 132 -13.22 -17.69 7.31
C GLU A 132 -11.70 -17.87 7.13
N GLY A 133 -11.15 -18.98 7.62
CA GLY A 133 -9.72 -19.24 7.61
C GLY A 133 -9.16 -19.46 6.20
N ALA A 134 -9.83 -20.30 5.39
CA ALA A 134 -9.42 -20.55 4.01
C ALA A 134 -9.55 -19.28 3.16
N ILE A 135 -10.63 -18.52 3.35
CA ILE A 135 -10.86 -17.24 2.67
C ILE A 135 -9.78 -16.22 3.03
N SER A 136 -9.40 -16.14 4.32
CA SER A 136 -8.29 -15.29 4.77
C SER A 136 -6.95 -15.72 4.17
N SER A 137 -6.70 -17.01 4.04
CA SER A 137 -5.48 -17.55 3.40
C SER A 137 -5.38 -17.17 1.92
N GLU A 138 -6.46 -17.30 1.15
CA GLU A 138 -6.48 -16.88 -0.25
C GLU A 138 -6.34 -15.36 -0.41
N MET A 139 -7.02 -14.59 0.44
CA MET A 139 -6.83 -13.13 0.50
C MET A 139 -5.39 -12.76 0.82
N GLN A 140 -4.77 -13.45 1.77
CA GLN A 140 -3.38 -13.25 2.18
C GLN A 140 -2.40 -13.50 1.03
N LYS A 141 -2.61 -14.55 0.22
CA LYS A 141 -1.81 -14.80 -0.99
C LYS A 141 -1.98 -13.66 -1.99
N ARG A 142 -3.22 -13.25 -2.25
CA ARG A 142 -3.52 -12.19 -3.21
C ARG A 142 -2.91 -10.84 -2.81
N VAL A 143 -3.06 -10.43 -1.56
CA VAL A 143 -2.44 -9.19 -1.04
C VAL A 143 -0.92 -9.25 -1.15
N ARG A 144 -0.31 -10.40 -0.85
CA ARG A 144 1.13 -10.59 -1.00
C ARG A 144 1.59 -10.42 -2.45
N GLU A 145 0.88 -11.01 -3.41
CA GLU A 145 1.20 -10.87 -4.84
C GLU A 145 1.09 -9.42 -5.31
N MET A 146 0.02 -8.73 -4.92
CA MET A 146 -0.20 -7.32 -5.28
C MET A 146 0.94 -6.44 -4.76
N ILE A 147 1.30 -6.61 -3.49
CA ILE A 147 2.36 -5.81 -2.87
C ILE A 147 3.73 -6.16 -3.47
N LYS A 148 4.06 -7.44 -3.66
CA LYS A 148 5.33 -7.82 -4.32
C LYS A 148 5.47 -7.19 -5.71
N THR A 149 4.42 -7.27 -6.52
CA THR A 149 4.40 -6.66 -7.86
C THR A 149 4.58 -5.14 -7.80
N PHE A 150 3.92 -4.47 -6.84
CA PHE A 150 4.10 -3.05 -6.59
C PHE A 150 5.55 -2.71 -6.24
N LEU A 151 6.16 -3.47 -5.33
CA LEU A 151 7.52 -3.28 -4.87
C LEU A 151 8.55 -3.49 -5.99
N GLU A 152 8.37 -4.50 -6.84
CA GLU A 152 9.20 -4.73 -8.02
C GLU A 152 9.14 -3.54 -8.99
N ARG A 153 7.93 -3.04 -9.28
CA ARG A 153 7.73 -1.86 -10.15
C ARG A 153 8.30 -0.59 -9.52
N ALA A 154 8.12 -0.41 -8.21
CA ALA A 154 8.67 0.71 -7.47
C ALA A 154 10.19 0.75 -7.54
N ARG A 155 10.85 -0.40 -7.37
CA ARG A 155 12.30 -0.51 -7.54
C ARG A 155 12.75 -0.05 -8.92
N VAL A 156 12.12 -0.56 -9.98
CA VAL A 156 12.47 -0.18 -11.36
C VAL A 156 12.32 1.33 -11.53
N LYS A 157 11.21 1.93 -11.09
CA LYS A 157 10.98 3.36 -11.22
C LYS A 157 11.99 4.21 -10.43
N LEU A 158 12.26 3.85 -9.18
CA LEU A 158 13.14 4.61 -8.29
C LEU A 158 14.64 4.47 -8.60
N GLU A 159 15.06 3.36 -9.22
CA GLU A 159 16.48 3.12 -9.56
C GLU A 159 16.81 3.46 -11.03
N THR A 160 15.80 3.65 -11.91
CA THR A 160 16.01 3.99 -13.32
C THR A 160 15.89 5.49 -13.60
N GLU A 161 15.13 6.23 -12.78
CA GLU A 161 15.09 7.70 -12.89
C GLU A 161 16.40 8.28 -12.33
N PRO A 162 17.27 8.90 -13.16
CA PRO A 162 18.50 9.49 -12.65
C PRO A 162 18.15 10.51 -11.55
N ALA A 163 18.98 10.54 -10.50
CA ALA A 163 19.08 11.76 -9.71
C ALA A 163 19.40 12.87 -10.70
N VAL A 164 18.45 13.79 -10.89
CA VAL A 164 18.80 15.08 -11.46
C VAL A 164 19.82 15.62 -10.47
N GLU A 165 21.10 15.47 -10.82
CA GLU A 165 22.16 16.19 -10.16
C GLU A 165 21.76 17.65 -10.32
N SER A 166 21.37 18.27 -9.22
CA SER A 166 21.38 19.72 -9.12
C SER A 166 22.85 20.12 -9.28
N GLU A 167 23.32 20.18 -10.53
CA GLU A 167 24.62 20.73 -10.87
C GLU A 167 24.67 22.14 -10.28
N GLY A 168 25.55 22.29 -9.30
CA GLY A 168 25.89 23.57 -8.74
C GLY A 168 26.41 24.46 -9.86
N MET A 169 25.61 25.45 -10.25
CA MET A 169 26.12 26.62 -10.95
C MET A 169 26.34 27.71 -9.91
N LEU A 170 27.35 27.51 -9.08
CA LEU A 170 28.00 28.58 -8.32
C LEU A 170 29.48 28.63 -8.71
N ASP A 171 29.80 29.78 -9.28
CA ASP A 171 31.11 30.44 -9.43
C ASP A 171 32.15 29.87 -10.39
N SER A 172 32.48 30.69 -11.40
CA SER A 172 33.74 31.44 -11.29
C SER A 172 33.75 32.72 -12.15
N PRO A 173 34.51 33.74 -11.70
CA PRO A 173 34.46 35.11 -12.21
C PRO A 173 35.46 35.36 -13.36
N ALA A 174 35.22 36.44 -14.11
CA ALA A 174 36.25 37.23 -14.79
C ALA A 174 35.74 38.66 -14.99
#